data_AF-A0A1G8H1X3-F1
#
_entry.id   AF-A0A1G8H1X3-F1
#
_cell.length_a   1.000
_cell.length_b   1.000
_cell.length_c   1.000
_cell.angle_alpha   90.00
_cell.angle_beta   90.00
_cell.angle_gamma   90.00
#
_symmetry.space_group_name_H-M   'P 1'
#
loop_
_entity.id
_entity.type
_entity.pdbx_description
1 polymer ?
#
loop_
_entity_poly.entity_id
_entity_poly.type
_entity_poly.pdbx_seq_one_letter_code
_entity_poly.pdbx_strand_id
1 'polypeptide(L)'
;MSSLLHEKLQDILQTSIETHQFDRAEQAVSYMRQLARIEAFIAGEPFQSSAASVSASVQQDKTENSPKDLLSPAADPASIHNINDHQRKPDALMLYYIEEDNLLKFKKPPQTYAVSVELFRKFLNNLESWKEKEPFSSKTFYEAFANDLRTFTTYQSSTLRQFITLLFRYCHKLDVLMKPSPPQRSRFYVNDSLNTEEVIEDIVKQKILKL
;
A
#
# COMPACT_ATOMS: atom_id res chain seq x y z
N MET A 1 -14.63 38.57 4.77
CA MET A 1 -13.40 38.27 3.99
C MET A 1 -13.36 36.84 3.47
N SER A 2 -13.84 35.83 4.21
CA SER A 2 -13.78 34.45 3.74
C SER A 2 -14.80 34.09 2.66
N SER A 3 -15.96 34.75 2.60
CA SER A 3 -16.95 34.58 1.52
C SER A 3 -16.39 34.86 0.12
N LEU A 4 -15.58 35.92 -0.02
CA LEU A 4 -14.96 36.33 -1.28
C LEU A 4 -13.87 35.34 -1.74
N LEU A 5 -13.16 34.73 -0.78
CA LEU A 5 -12.19 33.66 -1.07
C LEU A 5 -12.88 32.36 -1.46
N HIS A 6 -14.01 32.03 -0.84
CA HIS A 6 -14.81 30.86 -1.19
C HIS A 6 -15.36 30.97 -2.63
N GLU A 7 -15.92 32.12 -2.97
CA GLU A 7 -16.45 32.42 -4.32
C GLU A 7 -15.36 32.31 -5.39
N LYS A 8 -14.16 32.86 -5.14
CA LYS A 8 -13.02 32.72 -6.06
C LYS A 8 -12.53 31.28 -6.21
N LEU A 9 -12.53 30.48 -5.14
CA LEU A 9 -12.12 29.08 -5.21
C LEU A 9 -13.15 28.23 -5.96
N GLN A 10 -14.43 28.56 -5.83
CA GLN A 10 -15.51 27.91 -6.58
C GLN A 10 -15.44 28.25 -8.08
N ASP A 11 -15.15 29.50 -8.43
CA ASP A 11 -14.96 29.93 -9.82
C ASP A 11 -13.74 29.26 -10.48
N ILE A 12 -12.62 29.14 -9.74
CA ILE A 12 -11.44 28.40 -10.18
C ILE A 12 -11.75 26.92 -10.37
N LEU A 13 -12.51 26.30 -9.46
CA LEU A 13 -12.91 24.90 -9.58
C LEU A 13 -13.75 24.69 -10.85
N GLN A 14 -14.77 25.52 -11.06
CA GLN A 14 -15.65 25.40 -12.22
C GLN A 14 -14.89 25.59 -13.54
N THR A 15 -14.07 26.64 -13.64
CA THR A 15 -13.24 26.89 -14.81
C THR A 15 -12.22 25.76 -15.06
N SER A 16 -11.66 25.17 -13.99
CA SER A 16 -10.70 24.08 -14.12
C SER A 16 -11.34 22.76 -14.56
N ILE A 17 -12.61 22.53 -14.19
CA ILE A 17 -13.40 21.38 -14.68
C ILE A 17 -13.73 21.57 -16.16
N GLU A 18 -14.19 22.77 -16.54
CA GLU A 18 -14.55 23.10 -17.94
C GLU A 18 -13.34 23.05 -18.89
N THR A 19 -12.13 23.37 -18.40
CA THR A 19 -10.88 23.34 -19.19
C THR A 19 -10.10 22.03 -19.08
N HIS A 20 -10.67 20.99 -18.44
CA HIS A 20 -10.03 19.69 -18.21
C HIS A 20 -8.69 19.75 -17.43
N GLN A 21 -8.48 20.79 -16.63
CA GLN A 21 -7.30 20.95 -15.76
C GLN A 21 -7.57 20.34 -14.38
N PHE A 22 -7.65 19.02 -14.32
CA PHE A 22 -8.06 18.29 -13.11
C PHE A 22 -7.12 18.49 -11.91
N ASP A 23 -5.82 18.65 -12.13
CA ASP A 23 -4.86 18.94 -11.05
C ASP A 23 -5.17 20.27 -10.35
N ARG A 24 -5.60 21.27 -11.12
CA ARG A 24 -5.99 22.58 -10.60
C ARG A 24 -7.32 22.54 -9.87
N ALA A 25 -8.25 21.72 -10.34
CA ALA A 25 -9.51 21.45 -9.65
C ALA A 25 -9.27 20.75 -8.29
N GLU A 26 -8.37 19.76 -8.23
CA GLU A 26 -8.02 19.09 -6.97
C GLU A 26 -7.41 20.06 -5.95
N GLN A 27 -6.50 20.94 -6.41
CA GLN A 27 -5.92 21.98 -5.57
C GLN A 27 -7.00 22.93 -5.02
N ALA A 28 -7.95 23.37 -5.86
CA ALA A 28 -9.06 24.23 -5.42
C ALA A 28 -9.92 23.56 -4.33
N VAL A 29 -10.25 22.26 -4.48
CA VAL A 29 -10.98 21.49 -3.45
C VAL A 29 -10.18 21.40 -2.14
N SER A 30 -8.88 21.16 -2.22
CA SER A 30 -8.00 21.11 -1.04
C SER A 30 -8.02 22.43 -0.28
N TYR A 31 -7.90 23.56 -0.99
CA TYR A 31 -7.97 24.89 -0.38
C TYR A 31 -9.34 25.22 0.21
N MET A 32 -10.44 24.81 -0.42
CA MET A 32 -11.78 24.97 0.17
C MET A 32 -11.92 24.22 1.50
N ARG A 33 -11.37 22.99 1.60
CA ARG A 33 -11.38 22.23 2.86
C ARG A 33 -10.52 22.88 3.94
N GLN A 34 -9.37 23.46 3.57
CA GLN A 34 -8.52 24.18 4.52
C GLN A 34 -9.20 25.45 5.02
N LEU A 35 -9.86 26.20 4.13
CA LEU A 35 -10.61 27.40 4.50
C LEU A 35 -11.76 27.07 5.45
N ALA A 36 -12.53 26.00 5.17
CA ALA A 36 -13.58 25.53 6.06
C ALA A 36 -13.05 25.11 7.46
N ARG A 37 -11.85 24.53 7.54
CA ARG A 37 -11.20 24.21 8.83
C ARG A 37 -10.82 25.45 9.62
N ILE A 38 -10.30 26.47 8.95
CA ILE A 38 -9.92 27.74 9.58
C ILE A 38 -11.17 28.48 10.05
N GLU A 39 -12.24 28.48 9.26
CA GLU A 39 -13.53 29.07 9.64
C GLU A 39 -14.15 28.37 10.85
N ALA A 40 -14.18 27.03 10.86
CA ALA A 40 -14.68 26.26 12.00
C ALA A 40 -13.88 26.51 13.28
N PHE A 41 -12.55 26.64 13.16
CA PHE A 41 -11.68 26.99 14.28
C PHE A 41 -11.98 28.40 14.82
N ILE A 42 -12.19 29.38 13.95
CA ILE A 42 -12.52 30.76 14.34
C ILE A 42 -13.91 30.84 14.99
N ALA A 43 -14.87 30.03 14.51
CA ALA A 43 -16.24 30.01 15.00
C ALA A 43 -16.42 29.30 16.36
N GLY A 44 -15.39 28.62 16.86
CA GLY A 44 -15.44 27.91 18.16
C GLY A 44 -16.31 26.64 18.15
N GLU A 45 -16.66 26.11 16.98
CA GLU A 45 -17.47 24.90 16.85
C GLU A 45 -16.60 23.63 16.95
N PRO A 46 -17.01 22.61 17.73
CA PRO A 46 -16.29 21.34 17.77
C PRO A 46 -16.47 20.59 16.44
N PHE A 47 -15.43 20.58 15.63
CA PHE A 47 -15.44 19.90 14.34
C PHE A 47 -15.50 18.37 14.50
N GLN A 48 -16.59 17.75 14.04
CA GLN A 48 -16.65 16.31 13.78
C GLN A 48 -15.80 15.98 12.55
N SER A 49 -14.52 15.65 12.81
CA SER A 49 -13.60 15.19 11.79
C SER A 49 -13.92 13.75 11.36
N SER A 50 -14.70 13.60 10.30
CA SER A 50 -14.66 12.39 9.47
C SER A 50 -13.47 12.45 8.51
N ALA A 51 -12.24 12.53 9.04
CA ALA A 51 -10.98 12.23 8.35
C ALA A 51 -9.80 12.34 9.34
N ALA A 52 -9.57 11.29 10.13
CA ALA A 52 -8.42 11.21 11.00
C ALA A 52 -7.11 11.02 10.21
N SER A 53 -6.14 11.85 10.59
CA SER A 53 -4.70 11.60 10.67
C SER A 53 -3.78 11.99 9.50
N VAL A 54 -3.36 13.27 9.49
CA VAL A 54 -1.97 13.67 9.20
C VAL A 54 -1.57 14.87 10.09
N SER A 55 -0.70 14.63 11.07
CA SER A 55 0.21 15.58 11.77
C SER A 55 1.17 14.70 12.59
N ALA A 56 2.49 14.64 12.42
CA ALA A 56 3.54 15.66 12.45
C ALA A 56 3.80 16.24 13.86
N SER A 57 4.97 15.90 14.43
CA SER A 57 5.73 16.58 15.51
C SER A 57 6.94 15.68 15.81
N VAL A 58 8.23 15.97 15.59
CA VAL A 58 9.09 17.17 15.77
C VAL A 58 8.94 17.80 17.15
N GLN A 59 9.82 17.40 18.08
CA GLN A 59 10.34 18.26 19.14
C GLN A 59 11.69 17.74 19.67
N GLN A 60 12.70 18.59 19.56
CA GLN A 60 14.00 18.55 20.27
C GLN A 60 13.79 18.95 21.74
N ASP A 61 14.52 18.34 22.69
CA ASP A 61 15.53 19.05 23.50
C ASP A 61 16.35 18.15 24.45
N LYS A 62 17.58 18.60 24.71
CA LYS A 62 18.66 18.08 25.60
C LYS A 62 18.22 18.08 27.09
N THR A 63 18.80 17.38 28.08
CA THR A 63 20.22 17.35 28.53
C THR A 63 20.39 16.37 29.72
N GLU A 64 21.55 15.68 29.77
CA GLU A 64 22.38 15.18 30.90
C GLU A 64 21.84 14.91 32.33
N ASN A 65 21.99 13.66 32.81
CA ASN A 65 22.92 13.19 33.88
C ASN A 65 22.41 11.93 34.62
N SER A 66 23.25 10.87 34.63
CA SER A 66 23.24 9.73 35.58
C SER A 66 24.27 10.03 36.71
N PRO A 67 24.55 9.19 37.76
CA PRO A 67 24.22 7.75 37.95
C PRO A 67 23.99 7.26 39.42
N LYS A 68 23.87 5.91 39.56
CA LYS A 68 24.02 5.03 40.77
C LYS A 68 22.75 4.82 41.63
N ASP A 69 22.43 3.63 42.17
CA ASP A 69 23.08 2.32 42.30
C ASP A 69 22.01 1.31 42.83
N LEU A 70 22.34 0.00 42.83
CA LEU A 70 21.75 -1.13 43.62
C LEU A 70 20.63 -2.02 43.05
N LEU A 71 21.07 -3.18 42.55
CA LEU A 71 20.71 -4.58 42.90
C LEU A 71 19.23 -5.01 43.10
N SER A 72 18.83 -5.98 42.26
CA SER A 72 17.60 -6.79 42.25
C SER A 72 17.33 -7.59 43.54
N PRO A 73 16.10 -8.15 43.75
CA PRO A 73 15.84 -9.49 43.22
C PRO A 73 14.41 -9.76 42.71
N ALA A 74 14.30 -10.86 41.97
CA ALA A 74 13.15 -11.36 41.23
C ALA A 74 11.91 -11.73 42.07
N ALA A 75 10.73 -11.48 41.51
CA ALA A 75 9.52 -12.27 41.70
C ALA A 75 8.59 -12.09 40.49
N ASP A 76 8.20 -13.21 39.87
CA ASP A 76 7.19 -13.29 38.82
C ASP A 76 5.85 -12.69 39.28
N PRO A 77 5.07 -12.11 38.34
CA PRO A 77 3.80 -12.78 38.07
C PRO A 77 3.35 -12.72 36.60
N ALA A 78 2.72 -13.82 36.19
CA ALA A 78 1.55 -13.88 35.31
C ALA A 78 1.63 -13.31 33.89
N SER A 79 1.40 -14.21 32.92
CA SER A 79 0.57 -14.03 31.73
C SER A 79 0.06 -12.60 31.48
N ILE A 80 0.86 -11.83 30.73
CA ILE A 80 0.33 -10.74 29.93
C ILE A 80 0.55 -11.14 28.47
N HIS A 81 -0.54 -11.62 27.88
CA HIS A 81 -0.79 -11.59 26.46
C HIS A 81 -0.40 -10.20 25.94
N ASN A 82 0.82 -10.07 25.41
CA ASN A 82 1.21 -8.92 24.62
C ASN A 82 0.56 -9.06 23.24
N ILE A 83 -0.76 -8.86 23.21
CA ILE A 83 -1.50 -8.44 22.02
C ILE A 83 -1.10 -6.97 21.80
N ASN A 84 0.14 -6.76 21.37
CA ASN A 84 0.48 -5.56 20.62
C ASN A 84 0.27 -5.88 19.14
N ASP A 85 -0.99 -6.20 18.80
CA ASP A 85 -1.54 -5.94 17.48
C ASP A 85 -1.69 -4.41 17.38
N HIS A 86 -0.54 -3.73 17.29
CA HIS A 86 -0.50 -2.35 16.87
C HIS A 86 -1.21 -2.27 15.54
N GLN A 87 -2.41 -1.67 15.58
CA GLN A 87 -3.10 -0.95 14.52
C GLN A 87 -2.26 -0.83 13.24
N ARG A 88 -2.13 -1.92 12.49
CA ARG A 88 -1.63 -1.87 11.13
C ARG A 88 -2.78 -1.23 10.39
N LYS A 89 -2.66 0.08 10.14
CA LYS A 89 -3.47 0.75 9.12
C LYS A 89 -3.60 -0.25 7.97
N PRO A 90 -4.82 -0.58 7.51
CA PRO A 90 -5.01 -1.61 6.50
C PRO A 90 -4.05 -1.28 5.36
N ASP A 91 -3.13 -2.20 5.09
CA ASP A 91 -2.10 -2.10 4.05
C ASP A 91 -2.90 -2.13 2.74
N ALA A 92 -3.51 -0.99 2.36
CA ALA A 92 -4.48 -0.89 1.29
C ALA A 92 -3.73 -1.09 -0.02
N LEU A 93 -3.72 -2.34 -0.48
CA LEU A 93 -3.08 -2.74 -1.71
C LEU A 93 -4.09 -2.44 -2.82
N MET A 94 -3.72 -1.54 -3.72
CA MET A 94 -4.57 -1.12 -4.82
C MET A 94 -3.97 -1.62 -6.13
N LEU A 95 -4.70 -2.47 -6.83
CA LEU A 95 -4.34 -2.94 -8.16
C LEU A 95 -5.26 -2.27 -9.19
N TYR A 96 -4.67 -1.62 -10.19
CA TYR A 96 -5.40 -0.99 -11.29
C TYR A 96 -5.01 -1.65 -12.61
N TYR A 97 -5.99 -1.88 -13.47
CA TYR A 97 -5.78 -2.24 -14.86
C TYR A 97 -6.01 -1.02 -15.76
N ILE A 98 -5.05 -0.74 -16.64
CA ILE A 98 -5.12 0.33 -17.65
C ILE A 98 -5.18 -0.34 -19.00
N GLU A 99 -6.35 -0.25 -19.61
CA GLU A 99 -6.69 -0.92 -20.88
C GLU A 99 -5.87 -0.37 -22.06
N GLU A 100 -5.69 0.96 -22.13
CA GLU A 100 -4.98 1.66 -23.22
C GLU A 100 -3.56 1.13 -23.45
N ASP A 101 -2.83 0.88 -22.36
CA ASP A 101 -1.43 0.44 -22.39
C ASP A 101 -1.27 -1.06 -22.06
N ASN A 102 -2.37 -1.77 -21.81
CA ASN A 102 -2.37 -3.13 -21.25
C ASN A 102 -1.43 -3.28 -20.03
N LEU A 103 -1.55 -2.35 -19.08
CA LEU A 103 -0.70 -2.21 -17.90
C LEU A 103 -1.45 -2.52 -16.60
N LEU A 104 -0.73 -3.11 -15.66
CA LEU A 104 -1.13 -3.29 -14.27
C LEU A 104 -0.35 -2.34 -13.39
N LYS A 105 -1.05 -1.49 -12.63
CA LYS A 105 -0.47 -0.61 -11.61
C LYS A 105 -0.74 -1.16 -10.22
N PHE A 106 0.34 -1.53 -9.52
CA PHE A 106 0.36 -1.98 -8.13
C PHE A 106 0.75 -0.81 -7.24
N LYS A 107 -0.22 -0.28 -6.49
CA LYS A 107 -0.02 0.87 -5.61
C LYS A 107 0.04 0.41 -4.16
N LYS A 108 1.16 0.72 -3.51
CA LYS A 108 1.38 0.57 -2.08
C LYS A 108 2.02 1.85 -1.57
N PRO A 109 1.25 2.81 -1.03
CA PRO A 109 1.75 4.12 -0.65
C PRO A 109 3.03 4.02 0.20
N PRO A 110 4.10 4.77 -0.15
CA PRO A 110 4.20 5.81 -1.19
C PRO A 110 4.60 5.28 -2.58
N GLN A 111 4.81 3.98 -2.75
CA GLN A 111 5.35 3.37 -3.97
C GLN A 111 4.24 2.94 -4.93
N THR A 112 4.49 3.09 -6.23
CA THR A 112 3.63 2.55 -7.29
C THR A 112 4.51 1.87 -8.32
N TYR A 113 4.16 0.64 -8.68
CA TYR A 113 4.83 -0.12 -9.72
C TYR A 113 3.85 -0.31 -10.88
N ALA A 114 4.34 -0.17 -12.10
CA ALA A 114 3.58 -0.40 -13.33
C ALA A 114 4.30 -1.44 -14.18
N VAL A 115 3.59 -2.50 -14.58
CA VAL A 115 4.12 -3.58 -15.41
C VAL A 115 3.10 -4.00 -16.45
N SER A 116 3.57 -4.55 -17.57
CA SER A 116 2.67 -5.12 -18.58
C SER A 116 1.91 -6.32 -18.01
N VAL A 117 0.70 -6.56 -18.54
CA VAL A 117 -0.05 -7.79 -18.25
C VAL A 117 0.79 -9.02 -18.61
N GLU A 118 1.60 -8.97 -19.66
CA GLU A 118 2.49 -10.07 -20.06
C GLU A 118 3.53 -10.42 -18.99
N LEU A 119 4.14 -9.43 -18.34
CA LEU A 119 5.06 -9.68 -17.23
C LEU A 119 4.33 -10.39 -16.08
N PHE A 120 3.14 -9.91 -15.74
CA PHE A 120 2.36 -10.49 -14.66
C PHE A 120 1.89 -11.91 -15.00
N ARG A 121 1.45 -12.16 -16.24
CA ARG A 121 1.17 -13.50 -16.75
C ARG A 121 2.37 -14.41 -16.64
N LYS A 122 3.55 -13.96 -17.07
CA LYS A 122 4.78 -14.75 -16.95
C LYS A 122 5.12 -15.06 -15.49
N PHE A 123 4.90 -14.09 -14.60
CA PHE A 123 5.07 -14.28 -13.17
C PHE A 123 4.11 -15.35 -12.60
N LEU A 124 2.82 -15.31 -12.95
CA LEU A 124 1.83 -16.31 -12.54
C LEU A 124 2.13 -17.71 -13.10
N ASN A 125 2.52 -17.80 -14.38
CA ASN A 125 2.95 -19.08 -14.98
C ASN A 125 4.17 -19.68 -14.26
N ASN A 126 5.12 -18.83 -13.84
CA ASN A 126 6.26 -19.28 -13.05
C ASN A 126 5.83 -19.76 -11.66
N LEU A 127 4.84 -19.12 -11.02
CA LEU A 127 4.23 -19.64 -9.79
C LEU A 127 3.51 -20.96 -10.02
N GLU A 128 2.75 -21.10 -11.09
CA GLU A 128 2.03 -22.32 -11.45
C GLU A 128 2.97 -23.53 -11.58
N SER A 129 4.18 -23.32 -12.12
CA SER A 129 5.22 -24.38 -12.17
C SER A 129 5.68 -24.89 -10.79
N TRP A 130 5.25 -24.24 -9.70
CA TRP A 130 5.57 -24.56 -8.30
C TRP A 130 4.35 -25.04 -7.49
N LYS A 131 3.21 -25.36 -8.11
CA LYS A 131 1.98 -25.89 -7.46
C LYS A 131 2.23 -26.98 -6.43
N GLU A 132 3.15 -27.91 -6.68
CA GLU A 132 3.41 -29.06 -5.80
C GLU A 132 4.74 -28.97 -5.03
N LYS A 133 5.38 -27.79 -5.02
CA LYS A 133 6.67 -27.62 -4.34
C LYS A 133 6.50 -27.30 -2.86
N GLU A 134 7.56 -27.59 -2.11
CA GLU A 134 7.65 -27.18 -0.71
C GLU A 134 7.48 -25.66 -0.52
N PRO A 135 6.99 -25.21 0.65
CA PRO A 135 6.81 -23.80 0.93
C PRO A 135 8.06 -22.95 0.67
N PHE A 136 7.91 -21.94 -0.17
CA PHE A 136 8.99 -21.11 -0.67
C PHE A 136 8.79 -19.64 -0.33
N SER A 137 9.86 -18.87 -0.47
CA SER A 137 9.85 -17.43 -0.22
C SER A 137 9.95 -16.63 -1.51
N SER A 138 9.58 -15.34 -1.45
CA SER A 138 9.80 -14.41 -2.57
C SER A 138 11.28 -14.31 -2.96
N LYS A 139 12.20 -14.51 -2.01
CA LYS A 139 13.65 -14.56 -2.27
C LYS A 139 14.01 -15.77 -3.13
N THR A 140 13.53 -16.96 -2.75
CA THR A 140 13.77 -18.21 -3.48
C THR A 140 13.21 -18.14 -4.89
N PHE A 141 11.99 -17.58 -5.03
CA PHE A 141 11.38 -17.35 -6.33
C PHE A 141 12.17 -16.37 -7.20
N TYR A 142 12.61 -15.24 -6.63
CA TYR A 142 13.45 -14.28 -7.36
C TYR A 142 14.75 -14.93 -7.83
N GLU A 143 15.41 -15.74 -7.01
CA GLU A 143 16.66 -16.41 -7.39
C GLU A 143 16.47 -17.39 -8.55
N ALA A 144 15.32 -18.07 -8.62
CA ALA A 144 14.99 -18.98 -9.70
C ALA A 144 14.59 -18.28 -11.01
N PHE A 145 13.79 -17.20 -10.93
CA PHE A 145 13.10 -16.65 -12.10
C PHE A 145 13.44 -15.20 -12.45
N ALA A 146 14.35 -14.54 -11.73
CA ALA A 146 14.66 -13.13 -12.00
C ALA A 146 15.19 -12.90 -13.42
N ASN A 147 15.98 -13.82 -13.97
CA ASN A 147 16.53 -13.68 -15.32
C ASN A 147 15.41 -13.71 -16.38
N ASP A 148 14.47 -14.63 -16.23
CA ASP A 148 13.32 -14.73 -17.14
C ASP A 148 12.39 -13.53 -17.02
N LEU A 149 12.16 -13.03 -15.81
CA LEU A 149 11.28 -11.87 -15.60
C LEU A 149 11.92 -10.56 -16.07
N ARG A 150 13.26 -10.47 -16.07
CA ARG A 150 13.99 -9.28 -16.56
C ARG A 150 13.76 -9.00 -18.03
N THR A 151 13.47 -10.00 -18.86
CA THR A 151 13.22 -9.76 -20.29
C THR A 151 11.92 -8.97 -20.53
N PHE A 152 11.04 -8.90 -19.52
CA PHE A 152 9.74 -8.22 -19.60
C PHE A 152 9.70 -6.88 -18.85
N THR A 153 10.81 -6.43 -18.27
CA THR A 153 10.85 -5.18 -17.48
C THR A 153 12.17 -4.43 -17.63
N THR A 154 12.08 -3.11 -17.49
CA THR A 154 13.25 -2.22 -17.39
C THR A 154 13.74 -2.04 -15.94
N TYR A 155 13.11 -2.71 -14.98
CA TYR A 155 13.47 -2.59 -13.57
C TYR A 155 14.89 -3.10 -13.28
N GLN A 156 15.63 -2.27 -12.55
CA GLN A 156 16.89 -2.69 -11.93
C GLN A 156 16.66 -3.85 -10.96
N SER A 157 17.72 -4.62 -10.69
CA SER A 157 17.65 -5.86 -9.89
C SER A 157 17.05 -5.66 -8.50
N SER A 158 17.43 -4.58 -7.82
CA SER A 158 16.90 -4.21 -6.50
C SER A 158 15.40 -3.91 -6.56
N THR A 159 14.99 -3.11 -7.55
CA THR A 159 13.59 -2.75 -7.80
C THR A 159 12.75 -3.97 -8.14
N LEU A 160 13.23 -4.85 -9.03
CA LEU A 160 12.54 -6.09 -9.37
C LEU A 160 12.38 -7.01 -8.15
N ARG A 161 13.40 -7.13 -7.30
CA ARG A 161 13.31 -7.92 -6.05
C ARG A 161 12.26 -7.36 -5.09
N GLN A 162 12.22 -6.04 -4.92
CA GLN A 162 11.21 -5.36 -4.11
C GLN A 162 9.81 -5.57 -4.71
N PHE A 163 9.69 -5.44 -6.03
CA PHE A 163 8.44 -5.64 -6.75
C PHE A 163 7.93 -7.08 -6.66
N ILE A 164 8.77 -8.10 -6.83
CA ILE A 164 8.37 -9.50 -6.62
C ILE A 164 7.87 -9.72 -5.19
N THR A 165 8.53 -9.12 -4.20
CA THR A 165 8.07 -9.20 -2.80
C THR A 165 6.70 -8.53 -2.61
N LEU A 166 6.42 -7.45 -3.35
CA LEU A 166 5.10 -6.84 -3.39
C LEU A 166 4.08 -7.75 -4.07
N LEU A 167 4.39 -8.32 -5.24
CA LEU A 167 3.53 -9.25 -5.96
C LEU A 167 3.10 -10.43 -5.10
N PHE A 168 4.00 -10.99 -4.27
CA PHE A 168 3.65 -12.06 -3.33
C PHE A 168 2.56 -11.64 -2.35
N ARG A 169 2.55 -10.37 -1.89
CA ARG A 169 1.48 -9.86 -1.02
C ARG A 169 0.16 -9.76 -1.77
N TYR A 170 0.18 -9.27 -3.01
CA TYR A 170 -1.02 -9.23 -3.86
C TYR A 170 -1.55 -10.63 -4.14
N CYS A 171 -0.68 -11.57 -4.50
CA CYS A 171 -1.07 -12.95 -4.79
C CYS A 171 -1.63 -13.66 -3.56
N HIS A 172 -1.12 -13.36 -2.36
CA HIS A 172 -1.72 -13.87 -1.13
C HIS A 172 -3.10 -13.25 -0.84
N LYS A 173 -3.36 -12.01 -1.29
CA LYS A 173 -4.67 -11.37 -1.15
C LYS A 173 -5.68 -11.78 -2.23
N LEU A 174 -5.18 -12.25 -3.37
CA LEU A 174 -5.94 -12.82 -4.47
C LEU A 174 -6.11 -14.34 -4.34
N ASP A 175 -5.77 -14.93 -3.18
CA ASP A 175 -5.82 -16.37 -2.89
C ASP A 175 -5.03 -17.27 -3.87
N VAL A 176 -4.08 -16.68 -4.62
CA VAL A 176 -3.11 -17.39 -5.48
C VAL A 176 -2.03 -18.08 -4.66
N LEU A 177 -1.62 -17.43 -3.55
CA LEU A 177 -0.61 -17.94 -2.63
C LEU A 177 -1.21 -18.15 -1.24
N MET A 178 -0.96 -19.32 -0.66
CA MET A 178 -1.45 -19.66 0.67
C MET A 178 -0.28 -19.83 1.64
N LYS A 179 -0.55 -19.64 2.94
CA LYS A 179 0.44 -19.88 3.99
C LYS A 179 0.38 -21.33 4.45
N PRO A 180 1.54 -21.98 4.71
CA PRO A 180 1.57 -23.30 5.30
C PRO A 180 0.93 -23.31 6.69
N SER A 181 0.40 -24.47 7.09
CA SER A 181 -0.02 -24.74 8.46
C SER A 181 0.97 -25.74 9.07
N PRO A 182 1.75 -25.39 10.12
CA PRO A 182 1.73 -24.13 10.87
C PRO A 182 2.30 -22.92 10.10
N PRO A 183 1.85 -21.67 10.39
CA PRO A 183 2.27 -20.47 9.68
C PRO A 183 3.76 -20.21 9.80
N GLN A 184 4.48 -20.28 8.68
CA GLN A 184 5.89 -19.92 8.61
C GLN A 184 6.07 -18.51 8.04
N ARG A 185 7.02 -17.75 8.59
CA ARG A 185 7.29 -16.38 8.15
C ARG A 185 7.83 -16.35 6.72
N SER A 186 7.18 -15.56 5.87
CA SER A 186 7.60 -15.34 4.46
C SER A 186 7.67 -16.62 3.61
N ARG A 187 6.92 -17.65 4.00
CA ARG A 187 6.80 -18.91 3.25
C ARG A 187 5.38 -19.05 2.73
N PHE A 188 5.28 -19.48 1.48
CA PHE A 188 4.03 -19.64 0.75
C PHE A 188 4.10 -20.92 -0.06
N TYR A 189 2.96 -21.53 -0.31
CA TYR A 189 2.78 -22.49 -1.39
C TYR A 189 1.72 -21.95 -2.34
N VAL A 190 1.69 -22.50 -3.54
CA VAL A 190 0.77 -22.06 -4.59
C VAL A 190 -0.55 -22.78 -4.40
N ASN A 191 -1.66 -22.08 -4.57
CA ASN A 191 -2.97 -22.69 -4.51
C ASN A 191 -3.13 -23.66 -5.69
N ASP A 192 -3.56 -24.90 -5.42
CA ASP A 192 -3.79 -25.92 -6.44
C ASP A 192 -4.82 -25.48 -7.49
N SER A 193 -5.77 -24.63 -7.08
CA SER A 193 -6.82 -24.07 -7.95
C SER A 193 -6.36 -22.87 -8.79
N LEU A 194 -5.07 -22.52 -8.77
CA LEU A 194 -4.57 -21.39 -9.55
C LEU A 194 -4.79 -21.63 -11.05
N ASN A 195 -5.54 -20.76 -11.71
CA ASN A 195 -5.55 -20.66 -13.17
C ASN A 195 -5.07 -19.27 -13.56
N THR A 196 -3.94 -19.20 -14.26
CA THR A 196 -3.28 -17.93 -14.61
C THR A 196 -4.18 -16.99 -15.41
N GLU A 197 -4.93 -17.50 -16.38
CA GLU A 197 -5.77 -16.66 -17.22
C GLU A 197 -7.02 -16.17 -16.48
N GLU A 198 -7.63 -17.02 -15.64
CA GLU A 198 -8.79 -16.61 -14.83
C GLU A 198 -8.45 -15.44 -13.89
N VAL A 199 -7.27 -15.49 -13.24
CA VAL A 199 -6.83 -14.38 -12.38
C VAL A 199 -6.62 -13.09 -13.17
N ILE A 200 -6.06 -13.17 -14.38
CA ILE A 200 -5.87 -12.00 -15.24
C ILE A 200 -7.22 -11.45 -15.71
N GLU A 201 -8.13 -12.31 -16.16
CA GLU A 201 -9.47 -11.93 -16.60
C GLU A 201 -10.25 -11.26 -15.48
N ASP A 202 -10.17 -11.77 -14.25
CA ASP A 202 -10.80 -11.16 -13.08
C ASP A 202 -10.24 -9.77 -12.80
N ILE A 203 -8.92 -9.58 -12.88
CA ILE A 203 -8.28 -8.28 -12.71
C ILE A 203 -8.71 -7.30 -13.81
N VAL A 204 -8.72 -7.76 -15.06
CA VAL A 204 -9.12 -6.97 -16.23
C VAL A 204 -10.59 -6.55 -16.13
N LYS A 205 -11.46 -7.47 -15.72
CA LYS A 205 -12.90 -7.24 -15.57
C LYS A 205 -13.22 -6.28 -14.44
N GLN A 206 -12.54 -6.43 -13.29
CA GLN A 206 -12.79 -5.58 -12.13
C GLN A 206 -12.19 -4.17 -12.27
N LYS A 207 -11.16 -4.01 -13.12
CA LYS A 207 -10.42 -2.75 -13.42
C LYS A 207 -9.70 -2.11 -12.22
N ILE A 208 -10.28 -2.16 -11.03
CA ILE A 208 -9.73 -1.65 -9.77
C ILE A 208 -10.02 -2.66 -8.65
N LEU A 209 -8.96 -3.14 -8.01
CA LEU A 209 -8.99 -4.09 -6.91
C LEU A 209 -8.44 -3.42 -5.65
N LYS A 210 -9.27 -3.39 -4.59
CA LYS A 210 -8.93 -2.92 -3.23
C LYS A 210 -8.70 -4.16 -2.35
N LEU A 211 -7.45 -4.42 -1.95
CA LEU A 211 -6.99 -5.66 -1.29
C LEU A 211 -6.35 -5.42 0.08
#